data_AF-A0A973ARV6-F1
#
_entry.id   AF-A0A973ARV6-F1
#
_cell.length_a   1.000
_cell.length_b   1.000
_cell.length_c   1.000
_cell.angle_alpha   90.00
_cell.angle_beta   90.00
_cell.angle_gamma   90.00
#
_symmetry.space_group_name_H-M   'P 1'
#
loop_
_entity.id
_entity.type
_entity.pdbx_description
1 polymer ?
#
loop_
_entity_poly.entity_id
_entity_poly.type
_entity_poly.pdbx_seq_one_letter_code
_entity_poly.pdbx_strand_id
1 'polypeptide(L)' 'MRSNLTVVILTLNEEKNIELCLSSAKAIAEEIVVIDSFSTDGTVSIAEKAGARIL' A
#
# COMPACT_ATOMS: atom_id res chain seq x y z
N MET A 1 -0.43 -21.23 -15.83
CA MET A 1 -0.82 -19.82 -16.03
C MET A 1 -0.66 -19.14 -14.68
N ARG A 2 0.24 -18.17 -14.54
CA ARG A 2 0.29 -17.31 -13.34
C ARG A 2 -0.62 -16.13 -13.63
N SER A 3 -1.63 -15.91 -12.79
CA SER A 3 -2.49 -14.73 -12.88
C SER A 3 -1.80 -13.59 -12.15
N ASN A 4 -1.69 -12.42 -12.78
CA ASN A 4 -1.14 -11.24 -12.11
C ASN A 4 -2.14 -10.80 -11.04
N LEU A 5 -1.68 -10.71 -9.78
CA LEU A 5 -2.47 -10.25 -8.65
C LEU A 5 -2.15 -8.79 -8.36
N THR A 6 -3.18 -7.93 -8.42
CA THR A 6 -3.12 -6.55 -7.93
C THR A 6 -3.87 -6.47 -6.60
N VAL A 7 -3.24 -5.87 -5.59
CA VAL A 7 -3.87 -5.58 -4.29
C VAL A 7 -4.17 -4.09 -4.19
N VAL A 8 -5.39 -3.75 -3.77
CA VAL A 8 -5.82 -2.38 -3.52
C VAL A 8 -6.01 -2.19 -2.02
N ILE A 9 -5.39 -1.16 -1.45
CA ILE A 9 -5.44 -0.83 -0.02
C ILE A 9 -6.05 0.55 0.14
N LEU A 10 -7.20 0.63 0.81
CA LEU A 10 -7.79 1.90 1.23
C LEU A 10 -7.20 2.28 2.59
N THR A 11 -6.77 3.53 2.75
CA THR A 11 -6.11 3.96 3.98
C THR A 11 -6.49 5.38 4.42
N LEU A 12 -6.36 5.65 5.72
CA LEU A 12 -6.52 6.95 6.36
C LEU A 12 -5.75 6.94 7.70
N ASN A 13 -4.67 7.70 7.80
CA ASN A 13 -3.83 7.84 8.99
C ASN A 13 -3.34 6.49 9.59
N GLU A 14 -2.74 5.65 8.74
CA GLU A 14 -2.22 4.32 9.09
C GLU A 14 -0.68 4.27 9.12
N GLU A 15 0.01 5.36 9.47
CA GLU A 15 1.49 5.40 9.45
C GLU A 15 2.15 4.29 10.29
N LYS A 16 1.44 3.80 11.30
CA LYS A 16 1.91 2.74 12.21
C LYS A 16 1.80 1.33 11.61
N ASN A 17 0.91 1.13 10.64
CA ASN A 17 0.54 -0.21 10.13
C ASN A 17 0.83 -0.39 8.64
N ILE A 18 0.84 0.71 7.87
CA ILE A 18 0.89 0.65 6.40
C ILE A 18 2.15 -0.06 5.88
N GLU A 19 3.30 0.10 6.54
CA GLU A 19 4.54 -0.59 6.14
C GLU A 19 4.42 -2.12 6.25
N LEU A 20 3.90 -2.62 7.38
CA LEU A 20 3.70 -4.05 7.60
C LEU A 20 2.63 -4.62 6.66
N CYS A 21 1.56 -3.86 6.42
CA CYS A 21 0.51 -4.23 5.46
C CYS A 21 1.08 -4.40 4.04
N LEU A 22 1.87 -3.43 3.57
CA LEU A 22 2.51 -3.45 2.26
C LEU A 22 3.53 -4.59 2.13
N SER A 23 4.32 -4.83 3.17
CA SER A 23 5.27 -5.95 3.21
C SER A 23 4.56 -7.31 3.05
N SER A 24 3.43 -7.49 3.73
CA SER A 24 2.60 -8.70 3.59
C SER A 24 2.01 -8.85 2.19
N ALA A 25 1.45 -7.77 1.63
CA ALA A 25 0.85 -7.79 0.29
C ALA A 25 1.89 -8.12 -0.80
N LYS A 26 3.13 -7.62 -0.68
CA LYS A 26 4.22 -7.91 -1.63
C LYS A 26 4.59 -9.39 -1.71
N ALA A 27 4.29 -10.19 -0.69
CA ALA A 27 4.57 -11.62 -0.73
C ALA A 27 3.72 -12.38 -1.75
N ILE A 28 2.59 -11.80 -2.18
CA ILE A 28 1.60 -12.45 -3.05
C ILE A 28 1.21 -11.63 -4.29
N ALA A 29 1.42 -10.31 -4.28
CA ALA A 29 0.96 -9.41 -5.33
C ALA A 29 2.12 -8.83 -6.16
N GLU A 30 1.89 -8.68 -7.46
CA GLU A 30 2.83 -8.04 -8.38
C GLU A 30 2.67 -6.52 -8.40
N GLU A 31 1.44 -6.03 -8.19
CA GLU A 31 1.11 -4.61 -8.09
C GLU A 31 0.37 -4.33 -6.79
N ILE A 32 0.71 -3.22 -6.13
CA ILE A 32 -0.01 -2.70 -4.99
C ILE A 32 -0.41 -1.25 -5.26
N VAL A 33 -1.69 -0.97 -5.12
CA VAL A 33 -2.28 0.37 -5.25
C VAL A 33 -2.81 0.80 -3.89
N VAL A 34 -2.38 1.95 -3.40
CA VAL A 34 -2.88 2.57 -2.17
C VAL A 34 -3.79 3.71 -2.57
N ILE A 35 -5.05 3.66 -2.12
CA ILE A 35 -6.01 4.75 -2.25
C ILE A 35 -6.04 5.47 -0.91
N ASP A 36 -5.50 6.69 -0.88
CA ASP A 36 -5.40 7.47 0.35
C ASP A 36 -6.63 8.38 0.54
N SER A 37 -7.24 8.31 1.71
CA SER A 37 -8.41 9.14 2.05
C SER A 37 -8.02 10.48 2.69
N PHE A 38 -6.95 11.10 2.18
CA PHE A 38 -6.36 12.35 2.69
C PHE A 38 -5.74 12.21 4.09
N SER A 39 -4.82 11.25 4.24
CA SER A 39 -4.05 11.11 5.47
C SER A 39 -3.27 12.39 5.77
N THR A 40 -3.24 12.78 7.04
CA THR A 40 -2.53 13.95 7.56
C THR A 40 -1.22 13.58 8.28
N ASP A 41 -0.91 12.29 8.31
CA ASP A 41 0.26 11.70 8.97
C ASP A 41 1.27 11.16 7.93
N GLY A 42 2.23 10.33 8.37
CA GLY A 42 3.25 9.75 7.50
C GLY A 42 2.78 8.69 6.49
N THR A 43 1.49 8.33 6.45
CA THR A 43 0.96 7.17 5.68
C THR A 43 1.42 7.16 4.23
N VAL A 44 1.19 8.25 3.49
CA VAL A 44 1.53 8.35 2.06
C VAL A 44 3.03 8.21 1.84
N SER A 45 3.84 8.93 2.63
CA SER A 45 5.30 8.87 2.52
C SER A 45 5.87 7.48 2.79
N ILE A 46 5.28 6.73 3.72
CA ILE A 46 5.69 5.35 4.01
C ILE A 46 5.28 4.43 2.86
N ALA A 47 4.06 4.59 2.33
CA ALA A 47 3.57 3.80 1.21
C ALA A 47 4.38 3.99 -0.08
N GLU A 48 4.76 5.24 -0.40
CA GLU A 48 5.62 5.56 -1.54
C GLU A 48 7.02 4.96 -1.39
N LYS A 49 7.63 5.07 -0.21
CA LYS A 49 8.94 4.45 0.10
C LYS A 49 8.90 2.93 -0.02
N ALA A 50 7.76 2.33 0.31
CA ALA A 50 7.50 0.91 0.10
C ALA A 50 7.19 0.57 -1.36
N GLY A 51 7.18 1.51 -2.32
CA GLY A 51 6.99 1.24 -3.74
C GLY A 51 5.55 0.94 -4.14
N ALA A 52 4.57 1.33 -3.32
CA ALA A 52 3.17 1.28 -3.70
C ALA A 52 2.84 2.43 -4.67
N ARG A 53 1.87 2.21 -5.57
CA ARG A 53 1.30 3.27 -6.41
C ARG A 53 0.20 3.99 -5.64
N ILE A 54 0.31 5.30 -5.46
CA ILE A 54 -0.69 6.11 -4.74
C ILE A 54 -1.77 6.60 -5.71
N LEU A 55 -3.04 6.56 -5.27
CA LEU A 55 -4.23 7.10 -5.92
C LEU A 55 -5.08 7.92 -4.94
#